data_AF-A0A644YJE2-F1
#
_entry.id   AF-A0A644YJE2-F1
#
_cell.length_a   1.000
_cell.length_b   1.000
_cell.length_c   1.000
_cell.angle_alpha   90.00
_cell.angle_beta   90.00
_cell.angle_gamma   90.00
#
_symmetry.space_group_name_H-M   'P 1'
#
loop_
_entity.id
_entity.type
_entity.pdbx_description
1 polymer ?
#
loop_
_entity_poly.entity_id
_entity_poly.type
_entity_poly.pdbx_seq_one_letter_code
_entity_poly.pdbx_strand_id
1 'polypeptide(L)'
;MLKARLRLKSIIIAILLLTGLVFCHFIYTTTGFVPVIGSYLAAKEMSKYKQEPAIRTRYDIMNFQYISNFTDGSELKLRPHYKRIIDNNLSEEINKGFGEIYPELVKEFPENLTFPNSTFITTSVDISDHNMLFHLIYLLGVENKEEITKEESTKMPARIAMQFVEKLGKDFKVTGIQMLYSDQNGNYEIWMSHYTSEPISYEKLLANTKKIK
;
A
#
# COMPACT_ATOMS: atom_id res chain seq x y z
N MET A 1 37.40 47.29 8.82
CA MET A 1 36.72 46.29 9.71
C MET A 1 35.24 46.09 9.42
N LEU A 2 34.42 47.14 9.28
CA LEU A 2 32.96 47.00 9.08
C LEU A 2 32.57 46.21 7.81
N LYS A 3 33.21 46.50 6.67
CA LYS A 3 32.99 45.79 5.38
C LYS A 3 33.32 44.29 5.45
N ALA A 4 34.36 43.90 6.19
CA ALA A 4 34.74 42.49 6.35
C ALA A 4 33.72 41.72 7.21
N ARG A 5 33.21 42.35 8.29
CA ARG A 5 32.14 41.78 9.12
C ARG A 5 30.81 41.62 8.36
N LEU A 6 30.47 42.58 7.50
CA LEU A 6 29.28 42.51 6.63
C LEU A 6 29.40 41.37 5.61
N ARG A 7 30.56 41.23 4.95
CA ARG A 7 30.84 40.12 4.01
C ARG A 7 30.76 38.75 4.69
N LEU A 8 31.34 38.61 5.89
CA LEU A 8 31.27 37.36 6.65
C LEU A 8 29.83 36.98 7.03
N LYS A 9 29.01 37.95 7.46
CA LYS A 9 27.57 37.73 7.74
C LYS A 9 26.82 37.27 6.49
N SER A 10 27.07 37.89 5.34
CA SER A 10 26.44 37.48 4.08
C SER A 10 26.84 36.07 3.65
N ILE A 11 28.10 35.68 3.84
CA ILE A 11 28.58 34.32 3.56
C ILE A 11 27.90 33.31 4.48
N ILE A 12 27.80 33.60 5.78
CA ILE A 12 27.12 32.73 6.76
C ILE A 12 25.64 32.55 6.39
N ILE A 13 24.93 33.63 6.04
CA ILE A 13 23.53 33.55 5.61
C ILE A 13 23.38 32.70 4.34
N ALA A 14 24.26 32.89 3.35
CA ALA A 14 24.25 32.10 2.13
C ALA A 14 24.48 30.61 2.40
N ILE A 15 25.42 30.27 3.29
CA ILE A 15 25.67 28.89 3.71
C ILE A 15 24.43 28.30 4.39
N LEU A 16 23.78 29.04 5.31
CA LEU A 16 22.58 28.58 5.99
C LEU A 16 21.39 28.35 5.03
N LEU A 17 21.23 29.21 4.03
CA LEU A 17 20.20 29.03 3.01
C LEU A 17 20.49 27.81 2.14
N LEU A 18 21.75 27.62 1.73
CA LEU A 18 22.15 26.48 0.91
C LEU A 18 22.00 25.16 1.68
N THR A 19 22.44 25.10 2.93
CA THR A 19 22.25 23.90 3.76
C THR A 19 20.77 23.62 4.01
N GLY A 20 19.96 24.67 4.22
CA GLY A 20 18.51 24.54 4.30
C GLY A 20 17.89 23.96 3.02
N LEU A 21 18.31 24.43 1.85
CA LEU A 21 17.84 23.92 0.55
C LEU A 21 18.26 22.47 0.31
N VAL A 22 19.52 22.11 0.59
CA VAL A 22 20.02 20.74 0.48
C VAL A 22 19.27 19.82 1.43
N PHE A 23 19.02 20.26 2.66
CA PHE A 23 18.23 19.50 3.63
C PHE A 23 16.78 19.32 3.17
N CYS A 24 16.11 20.38 2.71
CA CYS A 24 14.76 20.30 2.14
C CYS A 24 14.70 19.37 0.93
N HIS A 25 15.70 19.42 0.04
CA HIS A 25 15.81 18.53 -1.10
C HIS A 25 15.99 17.08 -0.66
N PHE A 26 16.88 16.82 0.30
CA PHE A 26 17.10 15.48 0.86
C PHE A 26 15.82 14.92 1.51
N ILE A 27 15.10 15.72 2.29
CA ILE A 27 13.82 15.32 2.87
C ILE A 27 12.77 15.08 1.78
N TYR A 28 12.71 15.93 0.75
CA TYR A 28 11.82 15.74 -0.39
C TYR A 28 12.12 14.47 -1.19
N THR A 29 13.39 14.16 -1.47
CA THR A 29 13.75 12.96 -2.25
C THR A 29 13.52 11.68 -1.46
N THR A 30 13.68 11.71 -0.14
CA THR A 30 13.49 10.54 0.73
C THR A 30 12.03 10.29 1.12
N THR A 31 11.26 11.35 1.35
CA THR A 31 9.87 11.25 1.84
C THR A 31 8.81 11.65 0.80
N GLY A 32 9.25 12.23 -0.32
CA GLY A 32 8.38 12.86 -1.30
C GLY A 32 7.88 14.25 -0.90
N PHE A 33 8.20 14.80 0.29
CA PHE A 33 7.58 16.05 0.75
C PHE A 33 8.34 16.88 1.81
N VAL A 34 7.96 18.17 1.93
CA VAL A 34 8.35 19.07 3.03
C VAL A 34 7.25 19.08 4.12
N PRO A 35 7.54 18.75 5.40
CA PRO A 35 6.52 18.43 6.41
C PRO A 35 5.38 19.45 6.63
N VAL A 36 5.71 20.75 6.62
CA VAL A 36 4.74 21.82 6.91
C VAL A 36 3.80 22.08 5.72
N ILE A 37 4.35 22.26 4.53
CA ILE A 37 3.56 22.48 3.30
C ILE A 37 2.79 21.21 2.93
N GLY A 38 3.39 20.04 3.16
CA GLY A 38 2.78 18.77 2.82
C GLY A 38 1.51 18.48 3.61
N SER A 39 1.43 18.87 4.89
CA SER A 39 0.20 18.69 5.68
C SER A 39 -0.96 19.51 5.12
N TYR A 40 -0.70 20.73 4.65
CA TYR A 40 -1.72 21.57 4.01
C TYR A 40 -2.19 21.00 2.66
N LEU A 41 -1.26 20.57 1.81
CA LEU A 41 -1.60 19.97 0.52
C LEU A 41 -2.35 18.64 0.70
N ALA A 42 -1.92 17.81 1.65
CA ALA A 42 -2.59 16.57 1.98
C ALA A 42 -4.02 16.81 2.48
N ALA A 43 -4.21 17.81 3.36
CA ALA A 43 -5.54 18.20 3.82
C ALA A 43 -6.44 18.57 2.64
N LYS A 44 -5.93 19.38 1.69
CA LYS A 44 -6.68 19.80 0.50
C LYS A 44 -7.08 18.61 -0.38
N GLU A 45 -6.16 17.69 -0.67
CA GLU A 45 -6.45 16.51 -1.51
C GLU A 45 -7.49 15.59 -0.85
N MET A 46 -7.31 15.27 0.44
CA MET A 46 -8.27 14.42 1.16
C MET A 46 -9.63 15.11 1.35
N SER A 47 -9.65 16.43 1.55
CA SER A 47 -10.91 17.19 1.63
C SER A 47 -11.66 17.19 0.31
N LYS A 48 -10.94 17.28 -0.81
CA LYS A 48 -11.52 17.17 -2.16
C LYS A 48 -12.13 15.79 -2.40
N TYR A 49 -11.46 14.72 -1.97
CA TYR A 49 -11.99 13.36 -2.05
C TYR A 49 -13.24 13.17 -1.19
N LYS A 50 -13.19 13.60 0.08
CA LYS A 50 -14.28 13.45 1.05
C LYS A 50 -15.44 14.42 0.80
N GLN A 51 -15.22 15.48 0.02
CA GLN A 51 -16.14 16.62 -0.17
C GLN A 51 -16.48 17.35 1.15
N GLU A 52 -15.51 17.38 2.06
CA GLU A 52 -15.62 17.96 3.40
C GLU A 52 -14.25 18.51 3.83
N PRO A 53 -14.16 19.65 4.52
CA PRO A 53 -12.89 20.14 5.04
C PRO A 53 -12.32 19.22 6.14
N ALA A 54 -11.06 18.83 6.01
CA ALA A 54 -10.33 18.14 7.07
C ALA A 54 -10.19 19.02 8.32
N ILE A 55 -10.46 18.47 9.50
CA ILE A 55 -10.31 19.15 10.79
C ILE A 55 -8.83 19.34 11.13
N ARG A 56 -8.07 18.26 10.97
CA ARG A 56 -6.65 18.19 11.32
C ARG A 56 -5.94 17.18 10.46
N THR A 57 -4.81 17.61 9.91
CA THR A 57 -3.90 16.75 9.16
C THR A 57 -2.54 16.70 9.85
N ARG A 58 -2.01 15.50 10.03
CA ARG A 58 -0.68 15.26 10.62
C ARG A 58 0.13 14.33 9.73
N TYR A 59 1.45 14.47 9.80
CA TYR A 59 2.35 13.51 9.17
C TYR A 59 2.66 12.37 10.12
N ASP A 60 2.56 11.14 9.63
CA ASP A 60 2.98 9.92 10.29
C ASP A 60 4.31 9.47 9.67
N ILE A 61 5.40 9.78 10.37
CA ILE A 61 6.76 9.49 9.93
C ILE A 61 7.06 7.99 9.86
N MET A 62 6.40 7.17 10.69
CA MET A 62 6.64 5.74 10.74
C MET A 62 6.09 5.04 9.50
N ASN A 63 5.00 5.57 8.95
CA ASN A 63 4.30 5.00 7.80
C ASN A 63 4.46 5.83 6.52
N PHE A 64 5.22 6.93 6.56
CA PHE A 64 5.45 7.87 5.46
C PHE A 64 4.15 8.34 4.79
N GLN A 65 3.17 8.74 5.60
CA GLN A 65 1.84 9.10 5.14
C GLN A 65 1.27 10.30 5.92
N TYR A 66 0.32 11.01 5.33
CA TYR A 66 -0.48 12.01 6.03
C TYR A 66 -1.78 11.40 6.50
N ILE A 67 -2.26 11.83 7.65
CA ILE A 67 -3.49 11.36 8.27
C ILE A 67 -4.39 12.56 8.52
N SER A 68 -5.59 12.56 7.95
CA SER A 68 -6.61 13.59 8.16
C SER A 68 -7.82 13.03 8.88
N ASN A 69 -8.34 13.80 9.83
CA ASN A 69 -9.60 13.50 10.53
C ASN A 69 -10.70 14.46 10.06
N PHE A 70 -11.93 13.94 10.00
CA PHE A 70 -13.13 14.64 9.53
C PHE A 70 -14.20 14.74 10.62
N THR A 71 -15.25 15.54 10.40
CA THR A 71 -16.30 15.81 11.39
C THR A 71 -17.18 14.61 11.67
N ASP A 72 -17.32 13.71 10.70
CA ASP A 72 -18.00 12.42 10.85
C ASP A 72 -17.18 11.38 11.65
N GLY A 73 -15.99 11.76 12.13
CA GLY A 73 -15.07 10.88 12.85
C GLY A 73 -14.25 9.96 11.94
N SER A 74 -14.41 10.04 10.62
CA SER A 74 -13.61 9.26 9.68
C SER A 74 -12.17 9.74 9.62
N GLU A 75 -11.27 8.79 9.32
CA GLU A 75 -9.85 9.03 9.12
C GLU A 75 -9.46 8.62 7.70
N LEU A 76 -8.80 9.52 6.97
CA LEU A 76 -8.20 9.22 5.66
C LEU A 76 -6.67 9.30 5.75
N LYS A 77 -6.00 8.42 5.01
CA LYS A 77 -4.54 8.40 4.94
C LYS A 77 -4.08 8.67 3.52
N LEU A 78 -3.25 9.67 3.32
CA LEU A 78 -2.64 9.97 2.02
C LEU A 78 -1.18 9.51 2.00
N ARG A 79 -0.84 8.64 1.05
CA ARG A 79 0.54 8.29 0.73
C ARG A 79 1.01 9.09 -0.49
N PRO A 80 1.76 10.19 -0.29
CA PRO A 80 2.05 11.14 -1.36
C PRO A 80 2.92 10.53 -2.47
N HIS A 81 3.92 9.71 -2.11
CA HIS A 81 4.79 9.05 -3.09
C HIS A 81 4.03 8.17 -4.08
N TYR A 82 2.98 7.49 -3.59
CA TYR A 82 2.15 6.60 -4.40
C TYR A 82 0.91 7.28 -4.97
N LYS A 83 0.66 8.55 -4.60
CA LYS A 83 -0.54 9.28 -5.01
C LYS A 83 -1.84 8.53 -4.67
N ARG A 84 -1.88 7.94 -3.46
CA ARG A 84 -2.99 7.10 -2.98
C ARG A 84 -3.63 7.64 -1.72
N ILE A 85 -4.96 7.68 -1.70
CA ILE A 85 -5.76 7.83 -0.48
C ILE A 85 -6.21 6.44 -0.03
N ILE A 86 -6.00 6.13 1.25
CA ILE A 86 -6.54 4.95 1.91
C ILE A 86 -7.73 5.41 2.76
N ASP A 87 -8.88 4.85 2.44
CA ASP A 87 -10.15 5.06 3.12
C ASP A 87 -10.56 3.72 3.76
N ASN A 88 -10.50 3.66 5.08
CA ASN A 88 -10.84 2.46 5.82
C ASN A 88 -12.34 2.14 5.70
N ASN A 89 -13.22 3.14 5.62
CA ASN A 89 -14.66 2.93 5.51
C ASN A 89 -14.99 2.34 4.13
N LEU A 90 -14.36 2.85 3.07
CA LEU A 90 -14.46 2.26 1.72
C LEU A 90 -13.95 0.81 1.71
N SER A 91 -12.83 0.55 2.40
CA SER A 91 -12.30 -0.82 2.52
C SER A 91 -13.32 -1.72 3.23
N GLU A 92 -13.92 -1.28 4.34
CA GLU A 92 -14.96 -2.03 5.04
C GLU A 92 -16.18 -2.33 4.16
N GLU A 93 -16.64 -1.36 3.37
CA GLU A 93 -17.74 -1.55 2.42
C GLU A 93 -17.41 -2.63 1.38
N ILE A 94 -16.23 -2.54 0.76
CA ILE A 94 -15.75 -3.54 -0.20
C ILE A 94 -15.61 -4.92 0.45
N ASN A 95 -15.13 -4.98 1.69
CA ASN A 95 -15.00 -6.25 2.42
C ASN A 95 -16.34 -6.91 2.73
N LYS A 96 -17.41 -6.14 2.97
CA LYS A 96 -18.76 -6.71 3.15
C LYS A 96 -19.20 -7.46 1.90
N GLY A 97 -19.10 -6.83 0.73
CA GLY A 97 -19.44 -7.49 -0.54
C GLY A 97 -18.50 -8.65 -0.86
N PHE A 98 -17.20 -8.48 -0.62
CA PHE A 98 -16.24 -9.56 -0.85
C PHE A 98 -16.44 -10.76 0.07
N GLY A 99 -16.86 -10.54 1.31
CA GLY A 99 -17.17 -11.61 2.28
C GLY A 99 -18.33 -12.52 1.84
N GLU A 100 -19.24 -12.03 1.00
CA GLU A 100 -20.32 -12.84 0.42
C GLU A 100 -19.82 -13.73 -0.73
N ILE A 101 -18.86 -13.24 -1.52
CA ILE A 101 -18.33 -13.93 -2.71
C ILE A 101 -17.21 -14.91 -2.33
N TYR A 102 -16.41 -14.56 -1.33
CA TYR A 102 -15.21 -15.30 -0.96
C TYR A 102 -15.43 -16.80 -0.68
N PRO A 103 -16.47 -17.23 0.08
CA PRO A 103 -16.71 -18.64 0.33
C PRO A 103 -17.00 -19.44 -0.93
N GLU A 104 -17.68 -18.86 -1.92
CA GLU A 104 -17.94 -19.52 -3.20
C GLU A 104 -16.68 -19.56 -4.07
N LEU A 105 -15.92 -18.46 -4.09
CA LEU A 105 -14.65 -18.36 -4.82
C LEU A 105 -13.66 -19.44 -4.40
N VAL A 106 -13.49 -19.68 -3.09
CA VAL A 106 -12.53 -20.68 -2.60
C VAL A 106 -12.98 -22.12 -2.82
N LYS A 107 -14.29 -22.39 -2.98
CA LYS A 107 -14.80 -23.73 -3.34
C LYS A 107 -14.42 -24.15 -4.75
N GLU A 108 -14.07 -23.20 -5.62
CA GLU A 108 -13.61 -23.51 -6.97
C GLU A 108 -12.14 -23.97 -7.02
N PHE A 109 -11.44 -23.97 -5.88
CA PHE A 109 -10.09 -24.49 -5.78
C PHE A 109 -10.10 -26.00 -5.46
N PRO A 110 -9.02 -26.72 -5.82
CA PRO A 110 -8.86 -28.13 -5.48
C PRO A 110 -8.97 -28.41 -3.97
N GLU A 111 -9.54 -29.56 -3.59
CA GLU A 111 -9.78 -29.95 -2.20
C GLU A 111 -8.49 -30.10 -1.35
N ASN A 112 -7.33 -30.26 -1.99
CA ASN A 112 -6.04 -30.28 -1.29
C ASN A 112 -5.61 -28.90 -0.77
N LEU A 113 -6.24 -27.82 -1.25
CA LEU A 113 -6.00 -26.47 -0.78
C LEU A 113 -7.02 -26.09 0.31
N THR A 114 -6.51 -25.62 1.44
CA THR A 114 -7.33 -25.01 2.49
C THR A 114 -7.04 -23.52 2.52
N PHE A 115 -8.08 -22.70 2.46
CA PHE A 115 -8.00 -21.24 2.55
C PHE A 115 -8.44 -20.77 3.95
N PRO A 116 -8.03 -19.56 4.39
CA PRO A 116 -8.50 -19.02 5.66
C PRO A 116 -10.02 -18.81 5.63
N ASN A 117 -10.70 -18.95 6.78
CA ASN A 117 -12.17 -18.80 6.87
C ASN A 117 -12.67 -17.41 6.43
N SER A 118 -11.79 -16.41 6.52
CA SER A 118 -12.05 -15.05 6.09
C SER A 118 -10.77 -14.44 5.53
N THR A 119 -10.93 -13.51 4.60
CA THR A 119 -9.86 -12.71 4.03
C THR A 119 -10.25 -11.24 4.12
N PHE A 120 -9.29 -10.36 3.89
CA PHE A 120 -9.50 -8.92 3.91
C PHE A 120 -8.94 -8.29 2.63
N ILE A 121 -9.54 -7.18 2.21
CA ILE A 121 -9.06 -6.31 1.14
C ILE A 121 -8.79 -4.92 1.70
N THR A 122 -7.56 -4.43 1.55
CA THR A 122 -7.30 -2.99 1.69
C THR A 122 -7.53 -2.33 0.34
N THR A 123 -8.34 -1.28 0.31
CA THR A 123 -8.59 -0.49 -0.90
C THR A 123 -7.95 0.89 -0.78
N SER A 124 -7.35 1.33 -1.89
CA SER A 124 -6.87 2.69 -2.04
C SER A 124 -7.37 3.31 -3.34
N VAL A 125 -7.40 4.64 -3.35
CA VAL A 125 -7.96 5.47 -4.41
C VAL A 125 -6.85 6.33 -5.03
N ASP A 126 -6.85 6.50 -6.36
CA ASP A 126 -5.97 7.46 -7.03
C ASP A 126 -6.39 8.91 -6.74
N ILE A 127 -5.46 9.79 -6.37
CA ILE A 127 -5.78 11.21 -6.13
C ILE A 127 -6.16 11.98 -7.42
N SER A 128 -5.77 11.46 -8.58
CA SER A 128 -6.02 12.07 -9.90
C SER A 128 -7.37 11.65 -10.45
N ASP A 129 -7.84 10.45 -10.08
CA ASP A 129 -9.13 9.89 -10.45
C ASP A 129 -9.71 9.08 -9.28
N HIS A 130 -10.66 9.67 -8.56
CA HIS A 130 -11.25 9.04 -7.38
C HIS A 130 -12.10 7.80 -7.67
N ASN A 131 -12.38 7.50 -8.95
CA ASN A 131 -13.06 6.26 -9.34
C ASN A 131 -12.07 5.10 -9.56
N MET A 132 -10.78 5.38 -9.61
CA MET A 132 -9.75 4.38 -9.87
C MET A 132 -9.32 3.73 -8.55
N LEU A 133 -9.81 2.50 -8.32
CA LEU A 133 -9.54 1.72 -7.12
C LEU A 133 -8.38 0.75 -7.31
N PHE A 134 -7.67 0.48 -6.22
CA PHE A 134 -6.53 -0.44 -6.16
C PHE A 134 -6.65 -1.30 -4.92
N HIS A 135 -6.58 -2.61 -5.09
CA HIS A 135 -6.84 -3.57 -4.03
C HIS A 135 -5.58 -4.36 -3.64
N LEU A 136 -5.37 -4.49 -2.32
CA LEU A 136 -4.45 -5.45 -1.71
C LEU A 136 -5.25 -6.54 -1.01
N ILE A 137 -5.10 -7.77 -1.47
CA ILE A 137 -5.77 -8.94 -0.91
C ILE A 137 -4.87 -9.63 0.13
N TYR A 138 -5.44 -10.06 1.24
CA TYR A 138 -4.74 -10.77 2.31
C TYR A 138 -5.19 -12.24 2.40
N LEU A 139 -4.40 -13.15 1.85
CA LEU A 139 -4.60 -14.61 1.92
C LEU A 139 -3.67 -15.21 2.99
N LEU A 140 -4.02 -14.99 4.25
CA LEU A 140 -3.15 -15.31 5.39
C LEU A 140 -3.49 -16.71 5.95
N GLY A 141 -2.79 -17.74 5.45
CA GLY A 141 -2.97 -19.12 5.93
C GLY A 141 -3.57 -20.04 4.87
N VAL A 142 -3.01 -20.00 3.66
CA VAL A 142 -3.30 -21.00 2.62
C VAL A 142 -2.45 -22.24 2.91
N GLU A 143 -3.07 -23.40 2.96
CA GLU A 143 -2.38 -24.68 3.19
C GLU A 143 -2.57 -25.61 1.98
N ASN A 144 -1.50 -26.28 1.56
CA ASN A 144 -1.54 -27.29 0.51
C ASN A 144 -1.13 -28.66 1.07
N LYS A 145 -2.06 -29.62 0.97
CA LYS A 145 -1.88 -31.01 1.43
C LYS A 145 -1.40 -31.95 0.32
N GLU A 146 -1.21 -31.44 -0.89
CA GLU A 146 -0.66 -32.20 -2.01
C GLU A 146 0.82 -32.52 -1.77
N GLU A 147 1.21 -33.76 -2.07
CA GLU A 147 2.62 -34.13 -2.07
C GLU A 147 3.32 -33.53 -3.30
N ILE A 148 4.03 -32.42 -3.10
CA ILE A 148 4.80 -31.74 -4.14
C ILE A 148 6.29 -31.70 -3.83
N THR A 149 7.11 -31.53 -4.86
CA THR A 149 8.56 -31.38 -4.72
C THR A 149 8.92 -30.02 -4.11
N LYS A 150 10.14 -29.91 -3.55
CA LYS A 150 10.67 -28.64 -3.04
C LYS A 150 10.73 -27.55 -4.11
N GLU A 151 10.99 -27.92 -5.36
CA GLU A 151 11.03 -26.98 -6.48
C GLU A 151 9.62 -26.47 -6.84
N GLU A 152 8.61 -27.33 -6.80
CA GLU A 152 7.22 -26.90 -7.01
C GLU A 152 6.72 -26.01 -5.87
N SER A 153 7.14 -26.30 -4.64
CA SER A 153 6.75 -25.53 -3.44
C SER A 153 7.14 -24.06 -3.53
N THR A 154 8.25 -23.73 -4.22
CA THR A 154 8.69 -22.33 -4.38
C THR A 154 7.86 -21.58 -5.43
N LYS A 155 7.14 -22.30 -6.30
CA LYS A 155 6.30 -21.75 -7.39
C LYS A 155 4.82 -21.76 -7.02
N MET A 156 4.41 -22.65 -6.11
CA MET A 156 3.02 -22.87 -5.73
C MET A 156 2.30 -21.62 -5.19
N PRO A 157 2.91 -20.80 -4.29
CA PRO A 157 2.28 -19.58 -3.80
C PRO A 157 1.88 -18.64 -4.95
N ALA A 158 2.80 -18.42 -5.90
CA ALA A 158 2.56 -17.54 -7.04
C ALA A 158 1.46 -18.07 -7.96
N ARG A 159 1.42 -19.40 -8.17
CA ARG A 159 0.38 -20.06 -8.97
C ARG A 159 -1.01 -19.88 -8.34
N ILE A 160 -1.13 -20.17 -7.04
CA ILE A 160 -2.41 -20.03 -6.32
C ILE A 160 -2.85 -18.57 -6.29
N ALA A 161 -1.93 -17.64 -5.99
CA ALA A 161 -2.22 -16.21 -5.97
C ALA A 161 -2.74 -15.71 -7.33
N MET A 162 -2.11 -16.12 -8.43
CA MET A 162 -2.55 -15.72 -9.77
C MET A 162 -3.93 -16.30 -10.10
N GLN A 163 -4.15 -17.59 -9.84
CA GLN A 163 -5.46 -18.23 -10.03
C GLN A 163 -6.56 -17.56 -9.22
N PHE A 164 -6.26 -17.15 -7.98
CA PHE A 164 -7.20 -16.43 -7.11
C PHE A 164 -7.63 -15.11 -7.73
N VAL A 165 -6.69 -14.34 -8.25
CA VAL A 165 -6.98 -13.05 -8.90
C VAL A 165 -7.70 -13.22 -10.23
N GLU A 166 -7.33 -14.24 -11.02
CA GLU A 166 -8.05 -14.56 -12.26
C GLU A 166 -9.50 -14.92 -12.01
N LYS A 167 -9.78 -15.73 -10.98
CA LYS A 167 -11.13 -16.13 -10.60
C LYS A 167 -11.95 -15.00 -9.98
N LEU A 168 -11.31 -14.09 -9.22
CA LEU A 168 -11.97 -12.90 -8.69
C LEU A 168 -12.50 -11.99 -9.81
N GLY A 169 -11.91 -12.07 -11.00
CA GLY A 169 -12.37 -11.39 -12.19
C GLY A 169 -11.81 -9.98 -12.33
N LYS A 170 -12.07 -9.38 -13.50
CA LYS A 170 -11.49 -8.09 -13.90
C LYS A 170 -12.10 -6.89 -13.17
N ASP A 171 -13.24 -7.08 -12.50
CA ASP A 171 -13.94 -6.02 -11.77
C ASP A 171 -13.16 -5.59 -10.52
N PHE A 172 -12.31 -6.48 -9.98
CA PHE A 172 -11.37 -6.14 -8.92
C PHE A 172 -10.00 -5.87 -9.53
N LYS A 173 -9.61 -4.60 -9.58
CA LYS A 173 -8.23 -4.23 -9.95
C LYS A 173 -7.26 -4.58 -8.82
N VAL A 174 -6.81 -5.83 -8.78
CA VAL A 174 -5.83 -6.30 -7.80
C VAL A 174 -4.41 -5.89 -8.24
N THR A 175 -3.80 -5.02 -7.45
CA THR A 175 -2.41 -4.57 -7.67
C THR A 175 -1.45 -5.00 -6.57
N GLY A 176 -1.98 -5.56 -5.47
CA GLY A 176 -1.17 -6.11 -4.40
C GLY A 176 -1.76 -7.40 -3.82
N ILE A 177 -0.89 -8.23 -3.25
CA ILE A 177 -1.29 -9.40 -2.48
C ILE A 177 -0.33 -9.64 -1.32
N GLN A 178 -0.87 -10.04 -0.18
CA GLN A 178 -0.13 -10.70 0.87
C GLN A 178 -0.64 -12.13 0.98
N MET A 179 0.24 -13.11 0.82
CA MET A 179 -0.10 -14.52 0.98
C MET A 179 0.87 -15.17 1.96
N LEU A 180 0.32 -15.90 2.93
CA LEU A 180 1.05 -16.87 3.72
C LEU A 180 0.61 -18.26 3.26
N TYR A 181 1.55 -19.04 2.73
CA TYR A 181 1.32 -20.36 2.17
C TYR A 181 2.15 -21.41 2.91
N SER A 182 1.59 -22.59 3.13
CA SER A 182 2.27 -23.71 3.80
C SER A 182 2.04 -25.02 3.05
N ASP A 183 3.08 -25.85 2.98
CA ASP A 183 3.01 -27.23 2.51
C ASP A 183 4.00 -28.12 3.27
N GLN A 184 4.14 -29.38 2.84
CA GLN A 184 5.07 -30.34 3.44
C GLN A 184 6.55 -29.92 3.41
N ASN A 185 6.94 -29.01 2.52
CA ASN A 185 8.32 -28.55 2.34
C ASN A 185 8.62 -27.26 3.11
N GLY A 186 7.61 -26.57 3.65
CA GLY A 186 7.78 -25.44 4.56
C GLY A 186 6.73 -24.34 4.40
N ASN A 187 7.07 -23.15 4.88
CA ASN A 187 6.22 -21.97 4.84
C ASN A 187 6.81 -20.92 3.91
N TYR A 188 5.95 -20.27 3.15
CA TYR A 188 6.29 -19.29 2.13
C TYR A 188 5.43 -18.05 2.27
N GLU A 189 6.00 -16.89 1.96
CA GLU A 189 5.31 -15.61 1.93
C GLU A 189 5.44 -14.97 0.55
N ILE A 190 4.33 -14.41 0.07
CA ILE A 190 4.34 -13.37 -0.96
C ILE A 190 3.93 -12.07 -0.29
N TRP A 191 4.72 -11.01 -0.48
CA TRP A 191 4.33 -9.66 -0.13
C TRP A 191 4.52 -8.73 -1.32
N MET A 192 3.41 -8.21 -1.83
CA MET A 192 3.36 -7.19 -2.87
C MET A 192 2.38 -6.09 -2.46
N SER A 193 2.87 -4.85 -2.33
CA SER A 193 2.02 -3.72 -1.99
C SER A 193 1.09 -3.33 -3.16
N HIS A 194 -0.12 -2.88 -2.87
CA HIS A 194 -1.07 -2.36 -3.88
C HIS A 194 -0.74 -0.94 -4.40
N TYR A 195 0.41 -0.40 -4.02
CA TYR A 195 0.78 0.96 -4.36
C TYR A 195 1.31 1.12 -5.80
N THR A 196 1.60 0.01 -6.49
CA THR A 196 1.92 0.04 -7.93
C THR A 196 0.65 0.17 -8.75
N SER A 197 0.73 0.89 -9.87
CA SER A 197 -0.39 1.00 -10.82
C SER A 197 -0.52 -0.23 -11.72
N GLU A 198 0.57 -0.98 -11.86
CA GLU A 198 0.66 -2.17 -12.68
C GLU A 198 -0.09 -3.34 -12.04
N PRO A 199 -0.93 -4.06 -12.81
CA PRO A 199 -1.53 -5.31 -12.37
C PRO A 199 -0.47 -6.31 -11.90
N ILE A 200 -0.87 -7.19 -10.99
CA ILE A 200 -0.03 -8.32 -10.61
C ILE A 200 0.18 -9.26 -11.81
N SER A 201 1.33 -9.91 -11.86
CA SER A 201 1.64 -10.96 -12.83
C SER A 201 2.29 -12.14 -12.12
N TYR A 202 2.24 -13.32 -12.73
CA TYR A 202 2.86 -14.52 -12.18
C TYR A 202 4.36 -14.33 -11.90
N GLU A 203 5.09 -13.68 -12.82
CA GLU A 203 6.54 -13.44 -12.70
C GLU A 203 6.85 -12.55 -11.50
N LYS A 204 6.03 -11.53 -11.25
CA LYS A 204 6.18 -10.65 -10.08
C LYS A 204 5.85 -11.38 -8.79
N LEU A 205 4.79 -12.18 -8.77
CA LEU A 205 4.42 -13.00 -7.61
C LEU A 205 5.54 -13.99 -7.27
N LEU A 206 6.09 -14.66 -8.29
CA LEU A 206 7.19 -15.59 -8.14
C LEU A 206 8.46 -14.89 -7.61
N ALA A 207 8.82 -13.74 -8.18
CA ALA A 207 9.97 -12.96 -7.74
C ALA A 207 9.85 -12.44 -6.30
N ASN A 208 8.63 -12.26 -5.80
CA ASN A 208 8.35 -11.85 -4.42
C ASN A 208 8.02 -13.02 -3.48
N THR A 209 8.05 -14.26 -3.96
CA THR A 209 7.86 -15.45 -3.11
C THR A 209 9.14 -15.76 -2.34
N LYS A 210 9.02 -15.87 -1.02
CA LYS A 210 10.15 -16.18 -0.14
C LYS A 210 9.80 -17.32 0.80
N LYS A 211 10.73 -18.26 0.98
CA LYS A 211 10.63 -19.23 2.07
C LYS A 211 10.91 -18.54 3.39
N ILE A 212 10.04 -18.72 4.38
CA ILE A 212 10.16 -18.10 5.71
C ILE A 212 10.46 -19.11 6.81
N LYS A 213 10.09 -20.39 6.63
CA LYS A 213 10.43 -21.51 7.52
C LYS A 213 10.58 -22.80 6.72
#